data_AF-A0A7X6YNW9-F1
#
_entry.id   AF-A0A7X6YNW9-F1
#
_cell.length_a   1.000
_cell.length_b   1.000
_cell.length_c   1.000
_cell.angle_alpha   90.00
_cell.angle_beta   90.00
_cell.angle_gamma   90.00
#
_symmetry.space_group_name_H-M   'P 1'
#
loop_
_entity.id
_entity.type
_entity.pdbx_description
1 polymer ?
#
loop_
_entity_poly.entity_id
_entity_poly.type
_entity_poly.pdbx_seq_one_letter_code
_entity_poly.pdbx_strand_id
1 'polypeptide(L)'
;GGNYTFSLEESGEYPILNLSDNAFMGYYAGSQDYEIIYQTEEVMALRVNNTVESQDWVFVYCLEELNVEPPSAPKPLKAVKLFENFEGDEFLAFNQDDMGGTGRSDIIGNPMPLPINESSHVYRYWKSNGFYSNLSFTAPDYKFDLSTQNKIRVKVFIPSFNDYTTDNDVAGEWIANKKLLPQLAVKLQDSEHPAPWEGQTEIVKADLEMNKWLELEFDFSGVAGREDYDRIVIQFGAEGHGGSGFFYLDDFEFGE
;
A
#
# COMPACT_ATOMS: atom_id res chain seq x y z
N GLY A 1 24.64 -8.84 -31.92
CA GLY A 1 24.15 -8.22 -33.17
C GLY A 1 25.04 -8.69 -34.29
N GLY A 2 24.46 -9.25 -35.35
CA GLY A 2 25.18 -9.55 -36.59
C GLY A 2 25.57 -8.25 -37.31
N ASN A 3 26.34 -8.38 -38.39
CA ASN A 3 26.52 -7.27 -39.32
C ASN A 3 25.17 -7.01 -39.99
N TYR A 4 24.64 -5.80 -39.85
CA TYR A 4 23.49 -5.33 -40.62
C TYR A 4 23.75 -3.89 -41.06
N THR A 5 23.07 -3.48 -42.11
CA THR A 5 23.00 -2.10 -42.59
C THR A 5 21.54 -1.67 -42.64
N PHE A 6 21.33 -0.36 -42.71
CA PHE A 6 20.02 0.22 -42.96
C PHE A 6 20.11 1.22 -44.11
N SER A 7 19.00 1.39 -44.83
CA SER A 7 18.84 2.44 -45.83
C SER A 7 17.45 3.06 -45.72
N LEU A 8 17.34 4.30 -46.22
CA LEU A 8 16.10 5.03 -46.30
C LEU A 8 15.78 5.30 -47.78
N GLU A 9 14.58 4.91 -48.18
CA GLU A 9 14.00 5.30 -49.46
C GLU A 9 12.92 6.34 -49.20
N GLU A 10 13.14 7.57 -49.66
CA GLU A 10 12.20 8.69 -49.45
C GLU A 10 11.18 8.84 -50.59
N SER A 11 11.09 7.83 -51.46
CA SER A 11 10.18 7.80 -52.61
C SER A 11 8.85 7.16 -52.20
N GLY A 12 7.71 7.78 -52.57
CA GLY A 12 6.37 7.27 -52.23
C GLY A 12 5.60 8.14 -51.24
N GLU A 13 4.53 7.59 -50.68
CA GLU A 13 3.65 8.28 -49.71
C GLU A 13 4.30 8.39 -48.32
N TYR A 14 5.07 7.37 -47.92
CA TYR A 14 5.84 7.33 -46.68
C TYR A 14 7.29 6.90 -46.96
N PRO A 15 8.30 7.46 -46.27
CA PRO A 15 9.66 6.95 -46.34
C PRO A 15 9.73 5.49 -45.89
N ILE A 16 10.57 4.69 -46.55
CA ILE A 16 10.75 3.27 -46.24
C ILE A 16 12.14 3.06 -45.63
N LEU A 17 12.18 2.60 -44.39
CA LEU A 17 13.38 2.08 -43.74
C LEU A 17 13.54 0.61 -44.11
N ASN A 18 14.65 0.28 -44.79
CA ASN A 18 15.00 -1.09 -45.15
C ASN A 18 16.13 -1.58 -44.24
N LEU A 19 16.00 -2.81 -43.74
CA LEU A 19 17.04 -3.48 -42.95
C LEU A 19 17.65 -4.65 -43.74
N SER A 20 18.98 -4.79 -43.69
CA SER A 20 19.67 -5.88 -44.36
C SER A 20 19.69 -7.19 -43.54
N ASP A 21 20.12 -8.25 -44.21
CA ASP A 21 20.41 -9.57 -43.62
C ASP A 21 19.18 -10.16 -42.91
N ASN A 22 19.28 -10.51 -41.63
CA ASN A 22 18.16 -11.03 -40.82
C ASN A 22 17.76 -10.03 -39.71
N ALA A 23 18.04 -8.73 -39.89
CA ALA A 23 17.69 -7.71 -38.90
C ALA A 23 16.19 -7.36 -38.97
N PHE A 24 15.59 -7.11 -37.80
CA PHE A 24 14.20 -6.69 -37.66
C PHE A 24 14.00 -5.83 -36.41
N MET A 25 12.96 -5.00 -36.41
CA MET A 25 12.65 -4.07 -35.33
C MET A 25 11.68 -4.71 -34.32
N GLY A 26 12.20 -5.19 -33.20
CA GLY A 26 11.40 -5.80 -32.11
C GLY A 26 10.90 -7.22 -32.38
N TYR A 27 9.96 -7.37 -33.31
CA TYR A 27 9.38 -8.66 -33.71
C TYR A 27 9.38 -8.80 -35.24
N TYR A 28 9.76 -9.96 -35.76
CA TYR A 28 9.78 -10.18 -37.21
C TYR A 28 8.37 -10.43 -37.74
N ALA A 29 7.81 -9.44 -38.44
CA ALA A 29 6.48 -9.49 -39.04
C ALA A 29 6.49 -9.87 -40.54
N GLY A 30 7.43 -10.72 -40.96
CA GLY A 30 7.46 -11.23 -42.34
C GLY A 30 8.06 -10.29 -43.40
N SER A 31 8.55 -9.11 -43.01
CA SER A 31 9.24 -8.15 -43.88
C SER A 31 10.35 -7.41 -43.13
N GLN A 32 11.30 -6.86 -43.89
CA GLN A 32 12.37 -5.97 -43.41
C GLN A 32 12.22 -4.54 -43.93
N ASP A 33 11.09 -4.26 -44.57
CA ASP A 33 10.71 -2.96 -45.11
C ASP A 33 9.67 -2.35 -44.16
N TYR A 34 10.01 -1.18 -43.62
CA TYR A 34 9.22 -0.48 -42.62
C TYR A 34 8.84 0.91 -43.16
N GLU A 35 7.55 1.16 -43.35
CA GLU A 35 7.05 2.49 -43.68
C GLU A 35 7.10 3.37 -42.43
N ILE A 36 7.76 4.52 -42.51
CA ILE A 36 7.78 5.54 -41.46
C ILE A 36 6.51 6.36 -41.59
N ILE A 37 5.45 5.93 -40.90
CA ILE A 37 4.12 6.55 -40.99
C ILE A 37 3.96 7.75 -40.04
N TYR A 38 4.81 7.86 -39.02
CA TYR A 38 4.87 9.00 -38.10
C TYR A 38 6.28 9.12 -37.52
N GLN A 39 6.82 10.33 -37.46
CA GLN A 39 8.11 10.59 -36.83
C GLN A 39 8.17 12.02 -36.27
N THR A 40 8.59 12.13 -35.01
CA THR A 40 9.03 13.36 -34.35
C THR A 40 10.43 13.15 -33.76
N GLU A 41 10.95 14.11 -33.01
CA GLU A 41 12.19 13.94 -32.23
C GLU A 41 12.04 12.92 -31.09
N GLU A 42 10.79 12.61 -30.68
CA GLU A 42 10.49 11.84 -29.48
C GLU A 42 9.81 10.49 -29.76
N VAL A 43 9.11 10.37 -30.91
CA VAL A 43 8.29 9.21 -31.24
C VAL A 43 8.46 8.85 -32.72
N MET A 44 8.60 7.57 -33.02
CA MET A 44 8.58 7.02 -34.37
C MET A 44 7.60 5.85 -34.44
N ALA A 45 6.67 5.90 -35.39
CA ALA A 45 5.77 4.80 -35.68
C ALA A 45 6.14 4.18 -37.04
N LEU A 46 6.43 2.89 -37.03
CA LEU A 46 6.80 2.09 -38.20
C LEU A 46 5.67 1.12 -38.53
N ARG A 47 5.19 1.12 -39.78
CA ARG A 47 4.26 0.10 -40.30
C ARG A 47 5.04 -0.95 -41.07
N VAL A 48 4.79 -2.22 -40.77
CA VAL A 48 5.25 -3.37 -41.56
C VAL A 48 4.05 -4.01 -42.23
N ASN A 49 4.10 -4.08 -43.56
CA ASN A 49 3.12 -4.83 -44.32
C ASN A 49 3.42 -6.33 -44.21
N ASN A 50 2.70 -7.02 -43.31
CA ASN A 50 2.83 -8.46 -43.14
C ASN A 50 1.88 -9.18 -44.11
N THR A 51 2.39 -9.47 -45.31
CA THR A 51 1.67 -10.22 -46.34
C THR A 51 1.45 -11.70 -45.98
N VAL A 52 2.19 -12.24 -44.99
CA VAL A 52 2.06 -13.64 -44.54
C VAL A 52 0.79 -13.80 -43.69
N GLU A 53 0.54 -12.87 -42.78
CA GLU A 53 -0.64 -12.87 -41.89
C GLU A 53 -1.80 -12.03 -42.43
N SER A 54 -1.60 -11.34 -43.56
CA SER A 54 -2.60 -10.42 -44.14
C SER A 54 -3.04 -9.31 -43.17
N GLN A 55 -2.13 -8.83 -42.33
CA GLN A 55 -2.35 -7.73 -41.40
C GLN A 55 -1.15 -6.79 -41.37
N ASP A 56 -1.35 -5.55 -40.94
CA ASP A 56 -0.24 -4.61 -40.73
C ASP A 56 0.15 -4.60 -39.26
N TRP A 57 1.46 -4.62 -39.01
CA TRP A 57 2.00 -4.39 -37.68
C TRP A 57 2.50 -2.96 -37.57
N VAL A 58 2.11 -2.28 -36.49
CA VAL A 58 2.62 -0.92 -36.18
C VAL A 58 3.46 -0.98 -34.92
N PHE A 59 4.73 -0.67 -35.05
CA PHE A 59 5.66 -0.53 -33.94
C PHE A 59 5.78 0.94 -33.58
N VAL A 60 5.46 1.29 -32.34
CA VAL A 60 5.64 2.65 -31.81
C VAL A 60 6.85 2.65 -30.89
N TYR A 61 7.87 3.39 -31.29
CA TYR A 61 9.06 3.65 -30.49
C TYR A 61 8.92 5.06 -29.91
N CYS A 62 9.04 5.21 -28.60
CA CYS A 62 9.14 6.49 -27.94
C CYS A 62 10.38 6.52 -27.04
N LEU A 63 10.78 7.71 -26.62
CA LEU A 63 11.76 7.86 -25.55
C LEU A 63 11.27 7.15 -24.28
N GLU A 64 12.21 6.61 -23.49
CA GLU A 64 11.90 5.79 -22.31
C GLU A 64 11.06 6.57 -21.29
N GLU A 65 11.35 7.86 -21.12
CA GLU A 65 10.60 8.77 -20.25
C GLU A 65 9.15 9.03 -20.69
N LEU A 66 8.80 8.73 -21.94
CA LEU A 66 7.45 8.82 -22.47
C LEU A 66 6.70 7.49 -22.39
N ASN A 67 7.41 6.39 -22.17
CA ASN A 67 6.82 5.06 -21.99
C ASN A 67 6.31 4.88 -20.54
N VAL A 68 5.45 5.79 -20.11
CA VAL A 68 4.82 5.76 -18.79
C VAL A 68 3.55 4.91 -18.84
N GLU A 69 3.33 4.09 -17.82
CA GLU A 69 2.08 3.38 -17.67
C GLU A 69 0.90 4.38 -17.62
N PRO A 70 -0.24 4.06 -18.26
CA PRO A 70 -1.41 4.89 -18.12
C PRO A 70 -1.78 5.02 -16.63
N PRO A 71 -2.22 6.20 -16.17
CA PRO A 71 -2.59 6.38 -14.77
C PRO A 71 -3.68 5.36 -14.41
N SER A 72 -3.57 4.80 -13.20
CA SER A 72 -4.60 3.91 -12.67
C SER A 72 -5.96 4.61 -12.70
N ALA A 73 -7.01 3.84 -13.02
CA ALA A 73 -8.36 4.37 -12.91
C ALA A 73 -8.59 4.84 -11.46
N PRO A 74 -9.23 6.00 -11.25
CA PRO A 74 -9.45 6.52 -9.91
C PRO A 74 -10.30 5.54 -9.10
N LYS A 75 -9.86 5.26 -7.86
CA LYS A 75 -10.57 4.40 -6.93
C LYS A 75 -11.94 5.01 -6.58
N PRO A 76 -13.07 4.30 -6.75
CA PRO A 76 -14.37 4.78 -6.30
C PRO A 76 -14.46 4.84 -4.78
N LEU A 77 -15.35 5.69 -4.24
CA LEU A 77 -15.72 5.67 -2.83
C LEU A 77 -16.63 4.47 -2.54
N LYS A 78 -16.32 3.71 -1.48
CA LYS A 78 -17.16 2.61 -0.99
C LYS A 78 -17.19 2.60 0.53
N ALA A 79 -18.34 2.21 1.07
CA ALA A 79 -18.56 1.91 2.48
C ALA A 79 -18.58 0.38 2.65
N VAL A 80 -17.41 -0.21 2.92
CA VAL A 80 -17.26 -1.66 3.05
C VAL A 80 -16.96 -1.97 4.50
N LYS A 81 -17.95 -2.47 5.24
CA LYS A 81 -17.76 -2.87 6.64
C LYS A 81 -16.58 -3.85 6.73
N LEU A 82 -15.60 -3.49 7.55
CA LEU A 82 -14.48 -4.38 7.90
C LEU A 82 -14.73 -4.90 9.30
N PHE A 83 -14.52 -6.20 9.50
CA PHE A 83 -14.64 -6.83 10.81
C PHE A 83 -13.61 -7.95 10.92
N GLU A 84 -12.97 -8.06 12.08
CA GLU A 84 -11.99 -9.10 12.38
C GLU A 84 -12.02 -9.44 13.87
N ASN A 85 -12.25 -10.72 14.18
CA ASN A 85 -12.29 -11.28 15.54
C ASN A 85 -11.38 -12.51 15.73
N PHE A 86 -10.61 -12.86 14.72
CA PHE A 86 -9.61 -13.92 14.67
C PHE A 86 -10.13 -15.34 14.94
N GLU A 87 -11.44 -15.57 14.80
CA GLU A 87 -12.07 -16.89 15.02
C GLU A 87 -12.32 -17.69 13.73
N GLY A 88 -12.21 -17.05 12.57
CA GLY A 88 -12.52 -17.65 11.27
C GLY A 88 -11.36 -18.39 10.61
N ASP A 89 -11.64 -18.97 9.44
CA ASP A 89 -10.61 -19.54 8.54
C ASP A 89 -10.04 -18.47 7.58
N GLU A 90 -10.71 -17.33 7.46
CA GLU A 90 -10.30 -16.18 6.66
C GLU A 90 -10.19 -14.96 7.57
N PHE A 91 -9.11 -14.19 7.38
CA PHE A 91 -8.82 -12.99 8.16
C PHE A 91 -8.66 -11.77 7.26
N LEU A 92 -8.99 -10.60 7.79
CA LEU A 92 -8.60 -9.31 7.26
C LEU A 92 -7.06 -9.24 7.19
N ALA A 93 -6.55 -9.09 5.97
CA ALA A 93 -5.12 -9.09 5.72
C ALA A 93 -4.46 -7.78 6.17
N PHE A 94 -4.01 -7.73 7.42
CA PHE A 94 -3.19 -6.64 7.93
C PHE A 94 -1.74 -6.78 7.44
N ASN A 95 -1.24 -5.75 6.76
CA ASN A 95 0.18 -5.59 6.47
C ASN A 95 0.94 -5.30 7.76
N GLN A 96 2.10 -5.92 7.92
CA GLN A 96 2.98 -5.71 9.05
C GLN A 96 4.17 -4.87 8.62
N ASP A 97 4.38 -3.72 9.25
CA ASP A 97 5.53 -2.86 9.04
C ASP A 97 6.44 -2.91 10.28
N ASP A 98 7.67 -3.41 10.11
CA ASP A 98 8.67 -3.58 11.16
C ASP A 98 8.12 -4.19 12.47
N MET A 99 7.34 -5.26 12.38
CA MET A 99 6.60 -5.86 13.52
C MET A 99 7.36 -6.96 14.29
N GLY A 100 8.69 -6.90 14.29
CA GLY A 100 9.56 -7.79 15.09
C GLY A 100 9.89 -9.14 14.45
N GLY A 101 9.43 -9.38 13.22
CA GLY A 101 9.74 -10.57 12.43
C GLY A 101 8.66 -11.66 12.46
N THR A 102 8.87 -12.68 11.63
CA THR A 102 7.91 -13.78 11.43
C THR A 102 7.65 -14.56 12.72
N GLY A 103 6.37 -14.68 13.09
CA GLY A 103 5.91 -15.42 14.27
C GLY A 103 5.88 -14.65 15.60
N ARG A 104 6.24 -13.36 15.61
CA ARG A 104 6.07 -12.49 16.80
C ARG A 104 4.76 -11.73 16.79
N SER A 105 4.40 -11.14 15.66
CA SER A 105 3.06 -10.59 15.46
C SER A 105 2.22 -11.61 14.71
N ASP A 106 1.21 -12.14 15.39
CA ASP A 106 0.45 -13.31 14.91
C ASP A 106 -0.87 -13.47 15.68
N ILE A 107 -1.76 -14.27 15.11
CA ILE A 107 -2.96 -14.75 15.78
C ILE A 107 -2.55 -15.83 16.78
N ILE A 108 -2.96 -15.68 18.03
CA ILE A 108 -2.66 -16.61 19.11
C ILE A 108 -3.93 -16.90 19.92
N GLY A 109 -3.89 -17.95 20.75
CA GLY A 109 -4.93 -18.14 21.75
C GLY A 109 -5.04 -16.93 22.69
N ASN A 110 -6.26 -16.51 23.01
CA ASN A 110 -6.52 -15.37 23.88
C ASN A 110 -5.96 -15.64 25.28
N PRO A 111 -4.93 -14.89 25.73
CA PRO A 111 -4.32 -15.13 27.03
C PRO A 111 -5.23 -14.71 28.20
N MET A 112 -6.25 -13.89 27.92
CA MET A 112 -7.11 -13.27 28.93
C MET A 112 -8.57 -13.25 28.44
N PRO A 113 -9.28 -14.38 28.29
CA PRO A 113 -10.61 -14.45 27.67
C PRO A 113 -11.75 -13.98 28.60
N LEU A 114 -11.52 -12.90 29.37
CA LEU A 114 -12.47 -12.34 30.34
C LEU A 114 -12.19 -10.83 30.57
N PRO A 115 -13.20 -10.05 31.01
CA PRO A 115 -14.62 -10.36 31.00
C PRO A 115 -15.33 -9.92 29.71
N ILE A 116 -14.78 -8.94 28.97
CA ILE A 116 -15.45 -8.36 27.79
C ILE A 116 -14.94 -8.92 26.45
N ASN A 117 -13.81 -9.64 26.47
CA ASN A 117 -13.29 -10.35 25.33
C ASN A 117 -13.26 -11.84 25.68
N GLU A 118 -14.25 -12.59 25.20
CA GLU A 118 -14.38 -14.04 25.41
C GLU A 118 -13.91 -14.85 24.18
N SER A 119 -13.31 -14.19 23.18
CA SER A 119 -12.76 -14.82 21.98
C SER A 119 -11.72 -15.87 22.37
N SER A 120 -11.66 -16.96 21.60
CA SER A 120 -10.64 -18.01 21.78
C SER A 120 -9.29 -17.55 21.27
N HIS A 121 -9.26 -16.63 20.30
CA HIS A 121 -8.06 -16.10 19.67
C HIS A 121 -8.03 -14.57 19.73
N VAL A 122 -6.83 -14.02 19.63
CA VAL A 122 -6.57 -12.58 19.51
C VAL A 122 -5.34 -12.36 18.64
N TYR A 123 -5.17 -11.16 18.12
CA TYR A 123 -3.93 -10.80 17.47
C TYR A 123 -2.93 -10.24 18.47
N ARG A 124 -1.78 -10.90 18.59
CA ARG A 124 -0.62 -10.38 19.33
C ARG A 124 0.13 -9.39 18.44
N TYR A 125 0.19 -8.14 18.88
CA TYR A 125 0.96 -7.08 18.26
C TYR A 125 2.34 -6.99 18.92
N TRP A 126 3.41 -7.18 18.16
CA TRP A 126 4.78 -6.96 18.61
C TRP A 126 5.37 -5.70 17.96
N LYS A 127 5.48 -4.62 18.73
CA LYS A 127 6.26 -3.44 18.34
C LYS A 127 7.74 -3.81 18.40
N SER A 128 8.47 -3.71 17.27
CA SER A 128 9.91 -3.93 17.26
C SER A 128 10.66 -2.71 17.81
N ASN A 129 11.99 -2.72 17.68
CA ASN A 129 12.82 -1.54 17.96
C ASN A 129 12.83 -0.54 16.78
N GLY A 130 12.02 -0.80 15.75
CA GLY A 130 11.70 0.13 14.69
C GLY A 130 10.98 1.38 15.21
N PHE A 131 11.20 2.49 14.52
CA PHE A 131 10.61 3.77 14.91
C PHE A 131 9.12 3.88 14.56
N TYR A 132 8.65 3.14 13.56
CA TYR A 132 7.29 3.31 13.02
C TYR A 132 6.50 2.00 12.93
N SER A 133 6.88 0.96 13.68
CA SER A 133 6.23 -0.35 13.60
C SER A 133 4.70 -0.24 13.73
N ASN A 134 3.97 -0.79 12.76
CA ASN A 134 2.52 -0.69 12.70
C ASN A 134 1.88 -1.88 11.98
N LEU A 135 0.57 -2.03 12.18
CA LEU A 135 -0.29 -2.81 11.29
C LEU A 135 -1.05 -1.86 10.38
N SER A 136 -1.29 -2.28 9.14
CA SER A 136 -2.15 -1.50 8.26
C SER A 136 -3.04 -2.35 7.36
N PHE A 137 -4.24 -1.86 7.10
CA PHE A 137 -5.12 -2.37 6.06
C PHE A 137 -5.20 -1.31 4.95
N THR A 138 -5.02 -1.73 3.70
CA THR A 138 -5.21 -0.88 2.53
C THR A 138 -6.33 -1.47 1.68
N ALA A 139 -7.36 -0.68 1.40
CA ALA A 139 -8.43 -1.07 0.50
C ALA A 139 -7.87 -1.33 -0.91
N PRO A 140 -8.18 -2.49 -1.52
CA PRO A 140 -7.53 -2.92 -2.76
C PRO A 140 -7.91 -2.03 -3.95
N ASP A 141 -9.17 -1.63 -4.06
CA ASP A 141 -9.72 -0.98 -5.25
C ASP A 141 -10.69 0.17 -4.95
N TYR A 142 -10.68 0.72 -3.73
CA TYR A 142 -11.62 1.77 -3.32
C TYR A 142 -11.02 2.75 -2.31
N LYS A 143 -11.57 3.96 -2.27
CA LYS A 143 -11.42 4.92 -1.17
C LYS A 143 -12.56 4.75 -0.18
N PHE A 144 -12.34 5.06 1.08
CA PHE A 144 -13.34 4.96 2.11
C PHE A 144 -14.40 6.06 1.94
N ASP A 145 -15.67 5.66 1.88
CA ASP A 145 -16.78 6.60 2.02
C ASP A 145 -16.99 6.93 3.51
N LEU A 146 -16.34 7.98 4.00
CA LEU A 146 -16.44 8.39 5.40
C LEU A 146 -17.75 9.11 5.75
N SER A 147 -18.59 9.41 4.76
CA SER A 147 -19.94 9.95 5.02
C SER A 147 -20.86 8.88 5.63
N THR A 148 -20.53 7.61 5.42
CA THR A 148 -21.26 6.43 5.89
C THR A 148 -20.44 5.57 6.85
N GLN A 149 -19.14 5.38 6.62
CA GLN A 149 -18.27 4.52 7.42
C GLN A 149 -17.14 5.34 8.07
N ASN A 150 -17.30 5.77 9.32
CA ASN A 150 -16.35 6.70 9.96
C ASN A 150 -15.96 6.35 11.40
N LYS A 151 -16.35 5.18 11.90
CA LYS A 151 -15.97 4.74 13.24
C LYS A 151 -15.19 3.45 13.20
N ILE A 152 -14.05 3.47 13.87
CA ILE A 152 -13.25 2.28 14.12
C ILE A 152 -13.42 1.89 15.57
N ARG A 153 -13.82 0.63 15.80
CA ARG A 153 -13.90 0.02 17.13
C ARG A 153 -12.92 -1.12 17.22
N VAL A 154 -12.32 -1.30 18.39
CA VAL A 154 -11.35 -2.37 18.63
C VAL A 154 -11.25 -2.65 20.11
N LYS A 155 -11.17 -3.93 20.48
CA LYS A 155 -10.78 -4.34 21.83
C LYS A 155 -9.28 -4.42 21.90
N VAL A 156 -8.69 -3.86 22.95
CA VAL A 156 -7.24 -3.87 23.16
C VAL A 156 -6.88 -4.30 24.58
N PHE A 157 -5.71 -4.90 24.73
CA PHE A 157 -5.12 -5.21 26.02
C PHE A 157 -3.71 -4.61 26.07
N ILE A 158 -3.48 -3.77 27.08
CA ILE A 158 -2.19 -3.13 27.33
C ILE A 158 -1.50 -3.82 28.52
N PRO A 159 -0.44 -4.63 28.31
CA PRO A 159 0.19 -5.34 29.40
C PRO A 159 1.14 -4.45 30.20
N SER A 160 1.05 -4.48 31.53
CA SER A 160 1.95 -3.69 32.39
C SER A 160 3.39 -4.22 32.47
N PHE A 161 3.68 -5.37 31.86
CA PHE A 161 5.02 -5.97 31.85
C PHE A 161 5.93 -5.40 30.75
N ASN A 162 5.41 -4.58 29.83
CA ASN A 162 6.26 -3.83 28.91
C ASN A 162 7.10 -2.80 29.69
N ASP A 163 8.22 -2.37 29.10
CA ASP A 163 9.02 -1.28 29.65
C ASP A 163 8.50 0.08 29.16
N TYR A 164 7.77 0.76 30.03
CA TYR A 164 7.26 2.12 29.81
C TYR A 164 8.17 3.22 30.39
N THR A 165 9.36 2.86 30.89
CA THR A 165 10.18 3.77 31.71
C THR A 165 11.50 4.16 31.05
N THR A 166 12.07 3.27 30.25
CA THR A 166 13.37 3.48 29.58
C THR A 166 13.26 4.41 28.39
N ASP A 167 14.17 5.38 28.31
CA ASP A 167 14.38 6.19 27.11
C ASP A 167 15.05 5.36 26.02
N ASN A 168 14.52 5.43 24.80
CA ASN A 168 15.02 4.71 23.63
C ASN A 168 15.59 5.67 22.59
N ASP A 169 16.33 5.10 21.63
CA ASP A 169 16.75 5.83 20.43
C ASP A 169 15.53 6.36 19.67
N VAL A 170 15.71 7.48 18.99
CA VAL A 170 14.66 8.17 18.23
C VAL A 170 15.06 8.38 16.77
N ALA A 171 14.06 8.46 15.88
CA ALA A 171 14.25 8.66 14.45
C ALA A 171 14.94 9.99 14.09
N GLY A 172 14.85 10.98 14.99
CA GLY A 172 15.55 12.24 14.88
C GLY A 172 15.24 13.18 16.03
N GLU A 173 15.91 14.33 16.04
CA GLU A 173 15.82 15.31 17.14
C GLU A 173 14.42 15.92 17.30
N TRP A 174 13.57 15.82 16.28
CA TRP A 174 12.18 16.30 16.33
C TRP A 174 11.24 15.39 17.13
N ILE A 175 11.69 14.20 17.53
CA ILE A 175 10.91 13.27 18.35
C ILE A 175 11.10 13.60 19.83
N ALA A 176 10.07 14.16 20.45
CA ALA A 176 10.09 14.53 21.86
C ALA A 176 9.90 13.32 22.80
N ASN A 177 9.10 12.33 22.41
CA ASN A 177 8.83 11.15 23.22
C ASN A 177 9.85 10.03 22.94
N LYS A 178 10.55 9.57 23.97
CA LYS A 178 11.56 8.50 23.87
C LYS A 178 11.09 7.17 24.46
N LYS A 179 9.88 7.13 25.01
CA LYS A 179 9.39 5.99 25.80
C LYS A 179 8.22 5.32 25.10
N LEU A 180 8.12 4.01 25.27
CA LEU A 180 6.87 3.32 25.00
C LEU A 180 5.77 3.93 25.88
N LEU A 181 4.59 4.15 25.33
CA LEU A 181 3.43 4.67 26.06
C LEU A 181 2.26 3.67 26.05
N PRO A 182 1.44 3.59 27.10
CA PRO A 182 0.22 2.80 27.11
C PRO A 182 -0.86 3.50 26.26
N GLN A 183 -0.71 3.46 24.95
CA GLN A 183 -1.60 4.13 24.00
C GLN A 183 -1.78 3.35 22.71
N LEU A 184 -2.87 3.66 22.01
CA LEU A 184 -3.13 3.25 20.63
C LEU A 184 -3.42 4.48 19.78
N ALA A 185 -2.74 4.60 18.64
CA ALA A 185 -3.07 5.52 17.57
C ALA A 185 -3.74 4.76 16.42
N VAL A 186 -4.81 5.32 15.87
CA VAL A 186 -5.41 4.88 14.61
C VAL A 186 -5.34 6.03 13.63
N LYS A 187 -4.88 5.75 12.42
CA LYS A 187 -4.68 6.76 11.36
C LYS A 187 -5.41 6.37 10.09
N LEU A 188 -6.01 7.35 9.43
CA LEU A 188 -6.50 7.23 8.06
C LEU A 188 -5.53 7.94 7.11
N GLN A 189 -5.14 7.26 6.04
CA GLN A 189 -4.09 7.69 5.13
C GLN A 189 -4.50 7.45 3.66
N ASP A 190 -3.93 8.27 2.77
CA ASP A 190 -4.00 8.09 1.33
C ASP A 190 -2.78 7.27 0.89
N SER A 191 -3.00 6.02 0.49
CA SER A 191 -1.94 5.12 0.03
C SER A 191 -1.34 5.50 -1.32
N GLU A 192 -2.00 6.38 -2.10
CA GLU A 192 -1.50 6.87 -3.39
C GLU A 192 -0.59 8.10 -3.22
N HIS A 193 -0.59 8.73 -2.04
CA HIS A 193 0.38 9.78 -1.71
C HIS A 193 1.78 9.15 -1.50
N PRO A 194 2.86 9.71 -2.07
CA PRO A 194 4.22 9.15 -1.92
C PRO A 194 4.72 9.15 -0.47
N ALA A 195 4.17 10.03 0.36
CA ALA A 195 4.39 10.11 1.80
C ALA A 195 3.02 10.07 2.52
N PRO A 196 2.37 8.91 2.68
CA PRO A 196 0.99 8.83 3.15
C PRO A 196 0.72 9.45 4.53
N TRP A 197 1.76 9.66 5.33
CA TRP A 197 1.69 10.28 6.64
C TRP A 197 1.52 11.81 6.60
N GLU A 198 1.79 12.49 5.48
CA GLU A 198 1.75 13.96 5.41
C GLU A 198 0.31 14.53 5.41
N GLY A 199 -0.66 13.78 4.88
CA GLY A 199 -2.08 14.18 4.80
C GLY A 199 -3.02 13.40 5.73
N GLN A 200 -2.46 12.62 6.65
CA GLN A 200 -3.21 11.68 7.48
C GLN A 200 -4.12 12.36 8.50
N THR A 201 -5.16 11.66 8.93
CA THR A 201 -5.92 12.01 10.13
C THR A 201 -5.58 10.99 11.20
N GLU A 202 -5.09 11.45 12.35
CA GLU A 202 -4.71 10.60 13.48
C GLU A 202 -5.62 10.87 14.67
N ILE A 203 -6.04 9.78 15.32
CA ILE A 203 -6.67 9.84 16.64
C ILE A 203 -5.88 8.95 17.58
N VAL A 204 -5.47 9.51 18.72
CA VAL A 204 -4.73 8.81 19.78
C VAL A 204 -5.62 8.63 21.01
N LYS A 205 -5.65 7.40 21.54
CA LYS A 205 -6.17 7.11 22.88
C LYS A 205 -4.97 6.85 23.80
N ALA A 206 -4.62 7.86 24.59
CA ALA A 206 -3.50 7.83 25.53
C ALA A 206 -3.91 7.33 26.92
N ASP A 207 -2.91 7.08 27.77
CA ASP A 207 -3.06 6.71 29.18
C ASP A 207 -4.03 5.54 29.42
N LEU A 208 -4.00 4.56 28.53
CA LEU A 208 -4.87 3.40 28.57
C LEU A 208 -4.60 2.57 29.83
N GLU A 209 -5.67 2.16 30.49
CA GLU A 209 -5.56 1.32 31.68
C GLU A 209 -4.99 -0.06 31.31
N MET A 210 -4.00 -0.50 32.08
CA MET A 210 -3.26 -1.73 31.81
C MET A 210 -3.92 -2.96 32.44
N ASN A 211 -3.53 -4.14 31.95
CA ASN A 211 -3.90 -5.46 32.47
C ASN A 211 -5.40 -5.80 32.44
N LYS A 212 -6.14 -5.19 31.53
CA LYS A 212 -7.51 -5.58 31.21
C LYS A 212 -7.82 -5.26 29.75
N TRP A 213 -8.85 -5.91 29.23
CA TRP A 213 -9.42 -5.54 27.94
C TRP A 213 -10.15 -4.20 28.05
N LEU A 214 -9.94 -3.35 27.05
CA LEU A 214 -10.61 -2.09 26.83
C LEU A 214 -11.28 -2.13 25.47
N GLU A 215 -12.51 -1.63 25.38
CA GLU A 215 -13.17 -1.36 24.10
C GLU A 215 -12.96 0.11 23.75
N LEU A 216 -12.36 0.38 22.59
CA LEU A 216 -12.02 1.73 22.14
C LEU A 216 -12.82 2.07 20.88
N GLU A 217 -13.27 3.32 20.79
CA GLU A 217 -13.88 3.89 19.58
C GLU A 217 -13.07 5.11 19.11
N PHE A 218 -12.71 5.10 17.83
CA PHE A 218 -12.04 6.19 17.11
C PHE A 218 -13.04 6.78 16.10
N ASP A 219 -13.47 8.01 16.35
CA ASP A 219 -14.52 8.69 15.57
C ASP A 219 -13.89 9.67 14.55
N PHE A 220 -13.94 9.30 13.28
CA PHE A 220 -13.46 10.09 12.15
C PHE A 220 -14.57 10.91 11.46
N SER A 221 -15.76 11.06 12.07
CA SER A 221 -16.85 11.85 11.49
C SER A 221 -16.47 13.32 11.25
N GLY A 222 -15.49 13.85 11.99
CA GLY A 222 -14.92 15.18 11.74
C GLY A 222 -14.22 15.34 10.38
N VAL A 223 -13.89 14.23 9.70
CA VAL A 223 -13.29 14.19 8.36
C VAL A 223 -14.16 13.44 7.36
N ALA A 224 -15.47 13.35 7.60
CA ALA A 224 -16.43 12.64 6.73
C ALA A 224 -16.45 13.10 5.26
N GLY A 225 -15.97 14.32 4.97
CA GLY A 225 -15.85 14.84 3.60
C GLY A 225 -14.52 14.55 2.91
N ARG A 226 -13.61 13.78 3.53
CA ARG A 226 -12.37 13.33 2.89
C ARG A 226 -12.66 12.13 2.00
N GLU A 227 -12.13 12.16 0.78
CA GLU A 227 -12.38 11.16 -0.26
C GLU A 227 -11.09 10.47 -0.72
N ASP A 228 -9.94 10.81 -0.12
CA ASP A 228 -8.61 10.36 -0.50
C ASP A 228 -8.11 9.14 0.29
N TYR A 229 -8.72 8.85 1.44
CA TYR A 229 -8.27 7.79 2.33
C TYR A 229 -8.67 6.40 1.86
N ASP A 230 -7.72 5.47 1.88
CA ASP A 230 -7.91 4.04 1.61
C ASP A 230 -7.05 3.15 2.50
N ARG A 231 -6.31 3.74 3.45
CA ARG A 231 -5.46 3.00 4.38
C ARG A 231 -5.79 3.32 5.83
N ILE A 232 -5.92 2.27 6.63
CA ILE A 232 -6.04 2.32 8.09
C ILE A 232 -4.70 1.86 8.66
N VAL A 233 -4.12 2.63 9.58
CA VAL A 233 -2.93 2.24 10.35
C VAL A 233 -3.30 2.11 11.82
N ILE A 234 -2.87 1.01 12.44
CA ILE A 234 -3.04 0.70 13.85
C ILE A 234 -1.64 0.67 14.47
N GLN A 235 -1.39 1.56 15.43
CA GLN A 235 -0.05 1.76 15.97
C GLN A 235 -0.07 1.89 17.50
N PHE A 236 0.39 0.83 18.18
CA PHE A 236 0.54 0.84 19.62
C PHE A 236 1.85 1.47 20.06
N GLY A 237 1.86 2.02 21.28
CA GLY A 237 3.11 2.30 21.98
C GLY A 237 3.77 3.64 21.67
N ALA A 238 3.11 4.51 20.89
CA ALA A 238 3.69 5.70 20.26
C ALA A 238 4.69 5.39 19.12
N GLU A 239 5.08 6.43 18.39
CA GLU A 239 5.98 6.33 17.24
C GLU A 239 7.18 7.26 17.33
N GLY A 240 8.13 7.07 16.43
CA GLY A 240 9.38 7.83 16.34
C GLY A 240 10.48 7.36 17.29
N HIS A 241 10.23 6.38 18.16
CA HIS A 241 11.20 5.83 19.09
C HIS A 241 11.31 4.29 19.00
N GLY A 242 12.48 3.76 19.35
CA GLY A 242 12.82 2.34 19.23
C GLY A 242 12.42 1.48 20.43
N GLY A 243 11.49 1.97 21.26
CA GLY A 243 10.98 1.18 22.40
C GLY A 243 10.09 0.05 21.88
N SER A 244 10.42 -1.19 22.20
CA SER A 244 9.61 -2.37 21.84
C SER A 244 8.54 -2.66 22.89
N GLY A 245 7.50 -3.39 22.48
CA GLY A 245 6.40 -3.73 23.37
C GLY A 245 5.45 -4.76 22.75
N PHE A 246 4.72 -5.44 23.62
CA PHE A 246 3.67 -6.37 23.26
C PHE A 246 2.31 -5.79 23.60
N PHE A 247 1.37 -5.96 22.70
CA PHE A 247 -0.01 -5.59 22.89
C PHE A 247 -0.90 -6.66 22.29
N TYR A 248 -2.18 -6.64 22.63
CA TYR A 248 -3.16 -7.50 21.98
C TYR A 248 -4.31 -6.63 21.47
N LEU A 249 -4.83 -7.02 20.32
CA LEU A 249 -6.05 -6.44 19.77
C LEU A 249 -6.97 -7.56 19.29
N ASP A 250 -8.25 -7.27 19.32
CA ASP A 250 -9.32 -8.18 18.92
C ASP A 250 -10.59 -7.39 18.59
N ASP A 251 -11.58 -8.05 17.98
CA ASP A 251 -12.86 -7.45 17.59
C ASP A 251 -12.70 -6.08 16.90
N PHE A 252 -11.80 -6.03 15.91
CA PHE A 252 -11.64 -4.85 15.08
C PHE A 252 -12.87 -4.68 14.18
N GLU A 253 -13.40 -3.48 14.12
CA GLU A 253 -14.50 -3.11 13.24
C GLU A 253 -14.22 -1.74 12.64
N PHE A 254 -14.49 -1.58 11.34
CA PHE A 254 -14.64 -0.28 10.70
C PHE A 254 -16.05 -0.22 10.09
N GLY A 255 -16.88 0.69 10.56
CA GLY A 255 -18.32 0.74 10.26
C GLY A 255 -18.97 2.10 10.59
N GLU A 256 -20.30 2.07 10.69
CA GLU A 256 -21.15 3.18 11.20
C GLU A 256 -20.96 3.44 12.72
#